data_AF-A0A4Q7YC48-F1
#
_entry.id   AF-A0A4Q7YC48-F1
#
_cell.length_a   1.000
_cell.length_b   1.000
_cell.length_c   1.000
_cell.angle_alpha   90.00
_cell.angle_beta   90.00
_cell.angle_gamma   90.00
#
_symmetry.space_group_name_H-M   'P 1'
#
loop_
_entity.id
_entity.type
_entity.pdbx_description
1 polymer ?
#
loop_
_entity_poly.entity_id
_entity_poly.type
_entity_poly.pdbx_seq_one_letter_code
_entity_poly.pdbx_strand_id
1 'polypeptide(L)'
;MALRLLVAHSAGERDAARRVEADVFLQAFGNTPAVMEQEYGPYEDRSRFVAVVDDESGRALGAIRLIPAGPAPVKTLADVAGEPWHLPVADSLATIDLTPEAVWDVASLAVDPRYRTGAAGAEITLALCHGVWRYATGTGVHGLVTILDDRVLRVLRVLGLPWRPMAGASSRPYLGSPASTPCVFDLRKAEVEVPAARPDLVPALDSGMFRSIVVDPVDLAPTRGTVAPRARPERSLPPRRDTTGWRPPTSRRTEASANPPPR
;
A
#
# COMPACT_ATOMS: atom_id res chain seq x y z
N MET A 1 -18.31 23.31 2.86
CA MET A 1 -17.41 22.31 2.29
C MET A 1 -16.05 22.96 2.10
N ALA A 2 -15.11 22.63 2.97
CA ALA A 2 -13.70 23.03 2.83
C ALA A 2 -12.93 21.75 2.56
N LEU A 3 -12.33 21.62 1.38
CA LEU A 3 -11.54 20.44 1.05
C LEU A 3 -10.10 20.66 1.49
N ARG A 4 -9.49 19.63 2.08
CA ARG A 4 -8.11 19.66 2.57
C ARG A 4 -7.38 18.41 2.10
N LEU A 5 -6.18 18.61 1.57
CA LEU A 5 -5.28 17.52 1.17
C LEU A 5 -4.38 17.16 2.36
N LEU A 6 -4.35 15.87 2.72
CA LEU A 6 -3.66 15.40 3.90
C LEU A 6 -3.08 13.99 3.76
N VAL A 7 -2.06 13.68 4.57
CA VAL A 7 -1.65 12.31 4.89
C VAL A 7 -2.43 11.85 6.13
N ALA A 8 -3.30 10.87 5.98
CA ALA A 8 -4.20 10.41 7.04
C ALA A 8 -3.44 9.88 8.26
N HIS A 9 -3.66 10.50 9.43
CA HIS A 9 -2.94 10.22 10.67
C HIS A 9 -3.87 9.79 11.81
N SER A 10 -5.03 10.43 11.96
CA SER A 10 -6.03 10.02 12.94
C SER A 10 -6.70 8.69 12.53
N ALA A 11 -7.42 8.06 13.46
CA ALA A 11 -8.26 6.91 13.12
C ALA A 11 -9.34 7.32 12.08
N GLY A 12 -10.07 8.41 12.34
CA GLY A 12 -11.14 8.89 11.46
C GLY A 12 -10.66 9.26 10.04
N GLU A 13 -9.48 9.87 9.90
CA GLU A 13 -8.88 10.19 8.59
C GLU A 13 -8.55 8.90 7.80
N ARG A 14 -7.93 7.90 8.45
CA ARG A 14 -7.60 6.63 7.80
C ARG A 14 -8.85 5.83 7.46
N ASP A 15 -9.85 5.81 8.33
CA ASP A 15 -11.12 5.15 8.06
C ASP A 15 -11.92 5.86 6.96
N ALA A 16 -11.79 7.18 6.81
CA ALA A 16 -12.37 7.92 5.70
C ALA A 16 -11.70 7.55 4.37
N ALA A 17 -10.36 7.46 4.35
CA ALA A 17 -9.59 7.02 3.18
C ALA A 17 -9.92 5.57 2.79
N ARG A 18 -9.95 4.62 3.74
CA ARG A 18 -10.34 3.22 3.52
C ARG A 18 -11.77 3.09 2.99
N ARG A 19 -12.71 3.89 3.48
CA ARG A 19 -14.11 3.90 2.99
C ARG A 19 -14.18 4.32 1.52
N VAL A 20 -13.60 5.46 1.14
CA VAL A 20 -13.63 5.90 -0.27
C VAL A 20 -12.84 4.96 -1.19
N GLU A 21 -11.77 4.33 -0.70
CA GLU A 21 -11.05 3.26 -1.41
C GLU A 21 -11.97 2.06 -1.68
N ALA A 22 -12.57 1.48 -0.64
CA ALA A 22 -13.44 0.31 -0.75
C ALA A 22 -14.70 0.57 -1.59
N ASP A 23 -15.39 1.70 -1.38
CA ASP A 23 -16.57 2.10 -2.16
C ASP A 23 -16.23 2.19 -3.66
N VAL A 24 -15.07 2.79 -3.99
CA VAL A 24 -14.58 2.94 -5.36
C VAL A 24 -14.20 1.61 -5.98
N PHE A 25 -13.47 0.75 -5.27
CA PHE A 25 -12.99 -0.53 -5.80
C PHE A 25 -14.12 -1.55 -5.96
N LEU A 26 -15.10 -1.54 -5.06
CA LEU A 26 -16.33 -2.31 -5.20
C LEU A 26 -17.14 -1.86 -6.41
N GLN A 27 -17.38 -0.56 -6.58
CA GLN A 27 -18.20 -0.04 -7.68
C GLN A 27 -17.51 -0.15 -9.06
N ALA A 28 -16.18 0.03 -9.13
CA ALA A 28 -15.46 0.04 -10.39
C ALA A 28 -15.06 -1.36 -10.90
N PHE A 29 -14.74 -2.28 -9.97
CA PHE A 29 -14.11 -3.57 -10.30
C PHE A 29 -14.80 -4.78 -9.63
N GLY A 30 -15.79 -4.56 -8.77
CA GLY A 30 -16.46 -5.65 -8.02
C GLY A 30 -15.68 -6.16 -6.81
N ASN A 31 -14.58 -5.50 -6.43
CA ASN A 31 -13.71 -5.94 -5.32
C ASN A 31 -14.43 -5.75 -3.98
N THR A 32 -14.93 -6.85 -3.42
CA THR A 32 -15.66 -6.87 -2.15
C THR A 32 -14.76 -6.59 -0.96
N PRO A 33 -15.29 -6.27 0.24
CA PRO A 33 -14.48 -6.12 1.45
C PRO A 33 -13.59 -7.33 1.77
N ALA A 34 -14.00 -8.55 1.40
CA ALA A 34 -13.18 -9.75 1.55
C ALA A 34 -11.99 -9.79 0.57
N VAL A 35 -12.17 -9.31 -0.67
CA VAL A 35 -11.06 -9.10 -1.62
C VAL A 35 -10.14 -8.00 -1.13
N MET A 36 -10.68 -6.88 -0.64
CA MET A 36 -9.85 -5.78 -0.11
C MET A 36 -9.01 -6.22 1.10
N GLU A 37 -9.57 -7.03 2.01
CA GLU A 37 -8.82 -7.60 3.14
C GLU A 37 -7.74 -8.60 2.67
N GLN A 38 -8.06 -9.51 1.73
CA GLN A 38 -7.09 -10.45 1.16
C GLN A 38 -5.91 -9.71 0.50
N GLU A 39 -6.21 -8.71 -0.31
CA GLU A 39 -5.23 -8.04 -1.17
C GLU A 39 -4.43 -6.97 -0.44
N TYR A 40 -5.00 -6.27 0.55
CA TYR A 40 -4.38 -5.13 1.23
C TYR A 40 -4.13 -5.32 2.74
N GLY A 41 -4.85 -6.22 3.41
CA GLY A 41 -4.68 -6.53 4.84
C GLY A 41 -3.24 -6.88 5.26
N PRO A 42 -2.48 -7.69 4.48
CA PRO A 42 -1.05 -7.97 4.75
C PRO A 42 -0.13 -6.74 4.76
N TYR A 43 -0.62 -5.58 4.29
CA TYR A 43 0.11 -4.32 4.19
C TYR A 43 -0.46 -3.22 5.11
N GLU A 44 -1.50 -3.49 5.89
CA GLU A 44 -2.28 -2.44 6.58
C GLU A 44 -1.46 -1.66 7.63
N ASP A 45 -0.64 -2.33 8.46
CA ASP A 45 0.25 -1.67 9.44
C ASP A 45 1.28 -0.72 8.76
N ARG A 46 1.71 -1.07 7.54
CA ARG A 46 2.62 -0.25 6.72
C ARG A 46 1.89 0.84 5.92
N SER A 47 0.60 0.67 5.63
CA SER A 47 -0.15 1.53 4.73
C SER A 47 -0.19 2.99 5.22
N ARG A 48 -0.05 3.92 4.29
CA ARG A 48 -0.26 5.35 4.48
C ARG A 48 -1.29 5.79 3.46
N PHE A 49 -2.16 6.75 3.78
CA PHE A 49 -3.15 7.25 2.84
C PHE A 49 -2.94 8.73 2.60
N VAL A 50 -2.69 9.13 1.35
CA VAL A 50 -2.86 10.51 0.91
C VAL A 50 -4.33 10.68 0.56
N ALA A 51 -5.03 11.66 1.11
CA ALA A 51 -6.47 11.82 0.92
C ALA A 51 -6.86 13.30 0.74
N VAL A 52 -7.90 13.53 -0.05
CA VAL A 52 -8.64 14.81 -0.08
C VAL A 52 -9.89 14.62 0.75
N VAL A 53 -10.01 15.35 1.85
CA VAL A 53 -11.09 15.24 2.84
C VAL A 53 -11.90 16.53 2.85
N ASP A 54 -13.23 16.44 2.94
CA ASP A 54 -14.08 17.56 3.33
C ASP A 54 -14.11 17.67 4.86
N ASP A 55 -13.55 18.75 5.40
CA ASP A 55 -13.45 18.97 6.85
C ASP A 55 -14.83 19.18 7.52
N GLU A 56 -15.87 19.52 6.76
CA GLU A 56 -17.23 19.70 7.29
C GLU A 56 -17.92 18.37 7.60
N SER A 57 -17.76 17.36 6.73
CA SER A 57 -18.36 16.03 6.90
C SER A 57 -17.39 14.93 7.34
N GLY A 58 -16.09 15.22 7.40
CA GLY A 58 -15.03 14.23 7.68
C GLY A 58 -14.91 13.13 6.62
N ARG A 59 -15.47 13.33 5.42
CA ARG A 59 -15.49 12.34 4.33
C ARG A 59 -14.31 12.58 3.38
N ALA A 60 -13.62 11.51 3.01
CA ALA A 60 -12.69 11.54 1.88
C ALA A 60 -13.48 11.56 0.56
N LEU A 61 -13.10 12.46 -0.35
CA LEU A 61 -13.57 12.53 -1.74
C LEU A 61 -12.64 11.75 -2.68
N GLY A 62 -11.42 11.46 -2.24
CA GLY A 62 -10.47 10.58 -2.90
C GLY A 62 -9.30 10.23 -1.99
N ALA A 63 -8.65 9.12 -2.28
CA ALA A 63 -7.49 8.61 -1.55
C ALA A 63 -6.51 7.86 -2.47
N ILE A 64 -5.24 7.87 -2.12
CA ILE A 64 -4.19 6.97 -2.60
C ILE A 64 -3.65 6.20 -1.41
N ARG A 65 -3.62 4.86 -1.48
CA ARG A 65 -2.86 4.02 -0.55
C ARG A 65 -1.42 3.93 -1.01
N LEU A 66 -0.51 4.34 -0.15
CA LEU A 66 0.93 4.12 -0.28
C LEU A 66 1.36 2.95 0.63
N ILE A 67 2.24 2.09 0.14
CA ILE A 67 2.90 1.06 0.96
C ILE A 67 4.41 1.29 0.91
N PRO A 68 5.02 1.82 1.98
CA PRO A 68 6.46 1.98 2.08
C PRO A 68 7.22 0.64 2.05
N ALA A 69 8.46 0.71 1.56
CA ALA A 69 9.42 -0.39 1.62
C ALA A 69 9.60 -0.93 3.06
N GLY A 70 10.00 -2.20 3.17
CA GLY A 70 10.18 -2.86 4.46
C GLY A 70 10.65 -4.32 4.31
N PRO A 71 10.65 -5.11 5.40
CA PRO A 71 11.22 -6.47 5.41
C PRO A 71 10.54 -7.49 4.50
N ALA A 72 9.33 -7.19 4.02
CA ALA A 72 8.63 -7.94 2.99
C ALA A 72 8.38 -7.01 1.79
N PRO A 73 8.32 -7.54 0.55
CA PRO A 73 8.02 -6.76 -0.65
C PRO A 73 6.76 -5.88 -0.49
N VAL A 74 6.67 -4.86 -1.33
CA VAL A 74 5.44 -4.09 -1.51
C VAL A 74 4.50 -4.83 -2.47
N LYS A 75 3.19 -4.54 -2.42
CA LYS A 75 2.14 -5.31 -3.10
C LYS A 75 2.43 -5.54 -4.59
N THR A 76 2.63 -4.47 -5.36
CA THR A 76 2.95 -4.51 -6.78
C THR A 76 4.13 -5.44 -7.06
N LEU A 77 5.18 -5.43 -6.24
CA LEU A 77 6.35 -6.30 -6.46
C LEU A 77 6.10 -7.77 -6.12
N ALA A 78 5.22 -8.05 -5.16
CA ALA A 78 4.78 -9.42 -4.86
C ALA A 78 3.89 -9.96 -6.00
N ASP A 79 2.93 -9.16 -6.46
CA ASP A 79 1.94 -9.56 -7.46
C ASP A 79 2.57 -9.79 -8.84
N VAL A 80 3.46 -8.89 -9.30
CA VAL A 80 4.05 -9.01 -10.66
C VAL A 80 5.06 -10.14 -10.81
N ALA A 81 5.60 -10.67 -9.70
CA ALA A 81 6.40 -11.90 -9.71
C ALA A 81 5.54 -13.17 -9.92
N GLY A 82 4.24 -13.08 -9.62
CA GLY A 82 3.26 -14.15 -9.83
C GLY A 82 2.51 -14.04 -11.16
N GLU A 83 1.43 -14.82 -11.28
CA GLU A 83 0.45 -14.64 -12.36
C GLU A 83 -0.22 -13.26 -12.24
N PRO A 84 -0.56 -12.58 -13.36
CA PRO A 84 -0.44 -13.01 -14.75
C PRO A 84 0.86 -12.58 -15.47
N TRP A 85 1.88 -12.08 -14.77
CA TRP A 85 3.03 -11.41 -15.42
C TRP A 85 4.39 -12.12 -15.32
N HIS A 86 4.72 -12.74 -14.18
CA HIS A 86 6.00 -13.41 -13.91
C HIS A 86 7.25 -12.56 -14.23
N LEU A 87 7.23 -11.27 -13.86
CA LEU A 87 8.35 -10.36 -14.12
C LEU A 87 9.56 -10.69 -13.23
N PRO A 88 10.80 -10.66 -13.77
CA PRO A 88 12.01 -10.71 -12.97
C PRO A 88 12.22 -9.35 -12.26
N VAL A 89 11.50 -9.14 -11.15
CA VAL A 89 11.38 -7.86 -10.42
C VAL A 89 12.70 -7.08 -10.29
N ALA A 90 13.78 -7.76 -9.88
CA ALA A 90 15.09 -7.12 -9.69
C ALA A 90 15.64 -6.58 -11.01
N ASP A 91 15.65 -7.39 -12.08
CA ASP A 91 16.12 -6.99 -13.40
C ASP A 91 15.23 -5.88 -13.99
N SER A 92 13.91 -6.00 -13.83
CA SER A 92 12.93 -4.99 -14.28
C SER A 92 13.16 -3.62 -13.66
N LEU A 93 13.50 -3.54 -12.35
CA LEU A 93 13.84 -2.29 -11.67
C LEU A 93 15.27 -1.80 -11.98
N ALA A 94 16.21 -2.73 -12.17
CA ALA A 94 17.60 -2.39 -12.53
C ALA A 94 17.71 -1.65 -13.87
N THR A 95 16.75 -1.84 -14.80
CA THR A 95 16.68 -1.07 -16.07
C THR A 95 16.59 0.45 -15.91
N ILE A 96 16.29 0.95 -14.71
CA ILE A 96 16.19 2.39 -14.39
C ILE A 96 16.91 2.75 -13.07
N ASP A 97 17.92 1.97 -12.66
CA ASP A 97 18.73 2.25 -11.47
C ASP A 97 17.92 2.32 -10.16
N LEU A 98 16.98 1.37 -9.97
CA LEU A 98 16.17 1.18 -8.75
C LEU A 98 16.30 -0.26 -8.23
N THR A 99 16.01 -0.46 -6.94
CA THR A 99 15.96 -1.78 -6.27
C THR A 99 14.63 -1.94 -5.52
N PRO A 100 14.22 -3.17 -5.13
CA PRO A 100 12.98 -3.40 -4.40
C PRO A 100 12.87 -2.64 -3.06
N GLU A 101 13.99 -2.33 -2.43
CA GLU A 101 14.09 -1.61 -1.16
C GLU A 101 14.01 -0.08 -1.34
N ALA A 102 14.32 0.41 -2.56
CA ALA A 102 14.37 1.83 -2.90
C ALA A 102 13.05 2.37 -3.50
N VAL A 103 12.00 1.54 -3.57
CA VAL A 103 10.69 1.90 -4.13
C VAL A 103 9.54 1.73 -3.14
N TRP A 104 8.52 2.58 -3.30
CA TRP A 104 7.24 2.46 -2.58
C TRP A 104 6.10 2.09 -3.53
N ASP A 105 5.06 1.46 -3.00
CA ASP A 105 3.84 1.20 -3.76
C ASP A 105 2.91 2.41 -3.81
N VAL A 106 2.27 2.62 -4.95
CA VAL A 106 1.02 3.35 -5.12
C VAL A 106 -0.06 2.29 -5.38
N ALA A 107 -0.50 1.67 -4.29
CA ALA A 107 -1.24 0.40 -4.31
C ALA A 107 -2.74 0.57 -4.62
N SER A 108 -3.26 1.80 -4.51
CA SER A 108 -4.60 2.18 -4.98
C SER A 108 -4.64 3.66 -5.36
N LEU A 109 -5.54 4.01 -6.29
CA LEU A 109 -5.96 5.38 -6.56
C LEU A 109 -7.49 5.37 -6.65
N ALA A 110 -8.14 6.00 -5.68
CA ALA A 110 -9.58 6.09 -5.55
C ALA A 110 -10.03 7.55 -5.58
N VAL A 111 -11.01 7.87 -6.43
CA VAL A 111 -11.74 9.13 -6.42
C VAL A 111 -13.23 8.80 -6.45
N ASP A 112 -14.03 9.43 -5.60
CA ASP A 112 -15.48 9.21 -5.52
C ASP A 112 -16.14 9.53 -6.89
N PRO A 113 -16.94 8.61 -7.48
CA PRO A 113 -17.51 8.80 -8.82
C PRO A 113 -18.28 10.10 -9.01
N ARG A 114 -18.90 10.64 -7.95
CA ARG A 114 -19.67 11.90 -7.98
C ARG A 114 -18.82 13.12 -8.34
N TYR A 115 -17.50 13.02 -8.18
CA TYR A 115 -16.56 14.10 -8.45
C TYR A 115 -15.63 13.81 -9.64
N ARG A 116 -15.57 12.57 -10.17
CA ARG A 116 -14.63 12.17 -11.25
C ARG A 116 -14.74 12.98 -12.55
N THR A 117 -15.91 13.53 -12.85
CA THR A 117 -16.18 14.17 -14.15
C THR A 117 -15.91 15.67 -14.13
N GLY A 118 -15.14 16.16 -15.11
CA GLY A 118 -14.86 17.58 -15.28
C GLY A 118 -13.77 18.10 -14.32
N ALA A 119 -13.77 19.42 -14.10
CA ALA A 119 -12.67 20.11 -13.43
C ALA A 119 -12.41 19.63 -11.99
N ALA A 120 -13.46 19.31 -11.22
CA ALA A 120 -13.32 18.86 -9.83
C ALA A 120 -12.57 17.51 -9.72
N GLY A 121 -12.80 16.59 -10.65
CA GLY A 121 -12.13 15.29 -10.67
C GLY A 121 -10.66 15.39 -11.07
N ALA A 122 -10.35 16.28 -12.01
CA ALA A 122 -8.97 16.64 -12.35
C ALA A 122 -8.26 17.30 -11.17
N GLU A 123 -8.92 18.24 -10.48
CA GLU A 123 -8.38 18.93 -9.30
C GLU A 123 -8.09 17.95 -8.14
N ILE A 124 -9.03 17.06 -7.79
CA ILE A 124 -8.80 16.02 -6.76
C ILE A 124 -7.67 15.08 -7.18
N THR A 125 -7.61 14.66 -8.45
CA THR A 125 -6.53 13.78 -8.94
C THR A 125 -5.16 14.45 -8.84
N LEU A 126 -5.06 15.72 -9.27
CA LEU A 126 -3.83 16.50 -9.16
C LEU A 126 -3.42 16.75 -7.72
N ALA A 127 -4.36 17.00 -6.81
CA ALA A 127 -4.09 17.13 -5.37
C ALA A 127 -3.57 15.82 -4.77
N LEU A 128 -4.17 14.67 -5.10
CA LEU A 128 -3.66 13.37 -4.67
C LEU A 128 -2.24 13.10 -5.22
N CYS A 129 -1.98 13.44 -6.49
CA CYS A 129 -0.63 13.32 -7.08
C CYS A 129 0.39 14.26 -6.41
N HIS A 130 0.03 15.51 -6.11
CA HIS A 130 0.86 16.45 -5.36
C HIS A 130 1.15 15.93 -3.94
N GLY A 131 0.14 15.41 -3.23
CA GLY A 131 0.33 14.86 -1.89
C GLY A 131 1.27 13.66 -1.87
N VAL A 132 1.18 12.77 -2.87
CA VAL A 132 2.15 11.67 -3.05
C VAL A 132 3.54 12.21 -3.38
N TRP A 133 3.65 13.17 -4.31
CA TRP A 133 4.91 13.80 -4.69
C TRP A 133 5.64 14.40 -3.49
N ARG A 134 4.98 15.26 -2.71
CA ARG A 134 5.55 15.91 -1.52
C ARG A 134 5.91 14.92 -0.41
N TYR A 135 5.08 13.91 -0.16
CA TYR A 135 5.33 12.91 0.89
C TYR A 135 6.44 11.92 0.51
N ALA A 136 6.53 11.52 -0.77
CA ALA A 136 7.60 10.66 -1.27
C ALA A 136 8.96 11.40 -1.29
N THR A 137 9.03 12.57 -1.91
CA THR A 137 10.27 13.39 -1.93
C THR A 137 10.73 13.76 -0.51
N GLY A 138 9.81 14.13 0.37
CA GLY A 138 10.08 14.43 1.78
C GLY A 138 10.56 13.23 2.62
N THR A 139 10.43 11.99 2.13
CA THR A 139 10.95 10.78 2.79
C THR A 139 12.17 10.16 2.09
N GLY A 140 12.61 10.73 0.97
CA GLY A 140 13.83 10.31 0.26
C GLY A 140 13.71 9.00 -0.53
N VAL A 141 12.50 8.51 -0.82
CA VAL A 141 12.33 7.36 -1.72
C VAL A 141 12.67 7.75 -3.17
N HIS A 142 13.32 6.84 -3.92
CA HIS A 142 13.83 7.14 -5.26
C HIS A 142 12.84 6.82 -6.39
N GLY A 143 11.88 5.92 -6.16
CA GLY A 143 10.86 5.60 -7.15
C GLY A 143 9.56 5.05 -6.57
N LEU A 144 8.53 4.99 -7.40
CA LEU A 144 7.22 4.44 -7.07
C LEU A 144 6.87 3.31 -8.05
N VAL A 145 6.20 2.27 -7.56
CA VAL A 145 5.65 1.16 -8.37
C VAL A 145 4.14 1.06 -8.17
N THR A 146 3.42 0.54 -9.16
CA THR A 146 1.95 0.43 -9.14
C THR A 146 1.46 -0.57 -10.19
N ILE A 147 0.21 -1.01 -10.07
CA ILE A 147 -0.53 -1.70 -11.14
C ILE A 147 -1.71 -0.81 -11.52
N LEU A 148 -1.70 -0.23 -12.72
CA LEU A 148 -2.71 0.72 -13.18
C LEU A 148 -3.61 0.12 -14.25
N ASP A 149 -4.93 0.29 -14.08
CA ASP A 149 -5.90 0.14 -15.17
C ASP A 149 -5.50 1.04 -16.35
N ASP A 150 -5.53 0.50 -17.57
CA ASP A 150 -5.03 1.19 -18.78
C ASP A 150 -5.77 2.50 -19.10
N ARG A 151 -6.99 2.70 -18.59
CA ARG A 151 -7.72 3.97 -18.70
C ARG A 151 -7.16 5.01 -17.73
N VAL A 152 -6.84 4.59 -16.50
CA VAL A 152 -6.20 5.45 -15.49
C VAL A 152 -4.79 5.82 -15.93
N LEU A 153 -3.98 4.84 -16.38
CA LEU A 153 -2.65 5.07 -16.94
C LEU A 153 -2.66 6.09 -18.10
N ARG A 154 -3.68 6.03 -18.96
CA ARG A 154 -3.87 7.01 -20.04
C ARG A 154 -4.17 8.42 -19.51
N VAL A 155 -5.00 8.56 -18.48
CA VAL A 155 -5.29 9.87 -17.85
C VAL A 155 -4.03 10.43 -17.19
N LEU A 156 -3.29 9.64 -16.42
CA LEU A 156 -2.06 10.09 -15.76
C LEU A 156 -0.99 10.55 -16.78
N ARG A 157 -0.87 9.86 -17.93
CA ARG A 157 0.00 10.30 -19.04
C ARG A 157 -0.48 11.59 -19.71
N VAL A 158 -1.79 11.81 -19.85
CA VAL A 158 -2.33 13.10 -20.32
C VAL A 158 -2.01 14.22 -19.33
N LEU A 159 -1.99 13.94 -18.02
CA LEU A 159 -1.51 14.85 -16.97
C LEU A 159 0.04 15.00 -16.92
N GLY A 160 0.77 14.43 -17.88
CA GLY A 160 2.23 14.56 -17.97
C GLY A 160 3.03 13.73 -16.97
N LEU A 161 2.37 12.84 -16.20
CA LEU A 161 3.02 12.04 -15.16
C LEU A 161 3.75 10.84 -15.80
N PRO A 162 5.09 10.72 -15.64
CA PRO A 162 5.93 9.74 -16.38
C PRO A 162 5.82 8.29 -15.88
N TRP A 163 4.60 7.76 -15.73
CA TRP A 163 4.35 6.34 -15.45
C TRP A 163 4.68 5.47 -16.68
N ARG A 164 5.79 4.74 -16.58
CA ARG A 164 6.32 3.82 -17.61
C ARG A 164 5.97 2.39 -17.24
N PRO A 165 5.67 1.48 -18.19
CA PRO A 165 5.54 0.06 -17.87
C PRO A 165 6.86 -0.47 -17.31
N MET A 166 6.81 -1.40 -16.35
CA MET A 166 8.02 -2.12 -15.92
C MET A 166 8.60 -2.91 -17.11
N ALA A 167 9.92 -3.11 -17.16
CA ALA A 167 10.50 -3.89 -18.26
C ALA A 167 9.96 -5.33 -18.25
N GLY A 168 9.43 -5.78 -19.40
CA GLY A 168 8.69 -7.05 -19.56
C GLY A 168 7.17 -6.98 -19.30
N ALA A 169 6.66 -5.88 -18.73
CA ALA A 169 5.24 -5.73 -18.43
C ALA A 169 4.36 -5.67 -19.70
N SER A 170 3.18 -6.26 -19.60
CA SER A 170 2.10 -6.19 -20.60
C SER A 170 0.77 -5.96 -19.90
N SER A 171 -0.21 -5.38 -20.60
CA SER A 171 -1.56 -5.23 -20.06
C SER A 171 -2.24 -6.59 -19.88
N ARG A 172 -2.80 -6.86 -18.69
CA ARG A 172 -3.47 -8.11 -18.32
C ARG A 172 -4.70 -7.86 -17.45
N PRO A 173 -5.72 -8.75 -17.46
CA PRO A 173 -6.79 -8.70 -16.47
C PRO A 173 -6.24 -8.88 -15.06
N TYR A 174 -6.70 -8.07 -14.10
CA TYR A 174 -6.22 -8.07 -12.72
C TYR A 174 -7.22 -7.38 -11.78
N LEU A 175 -7.52 -8.01 -10.64
CA LEU A 175 -8.46 -7.54 -9.60
C LEU A 175 -9.71 -6.83 -10.15
N GLY A 176 -10.41 -7.50 -11.06
CA GLY A 176 -11.65 -7.02 -11.68
C GLY A 176 -11.50 -6.02 -12.83
N SER A 177 -10.33 -5.39 -13.03
CA SER A 177 -10.04 -4.69 -14.29
C SER A 177 -9.77 -5.70 -15.41
N PRO A 178 -10.29 -5.46 -16.63
CA PRO A 178 -9.97 -6.29 -17.80
C PRO A 178 -8.58 -6.01 -18.39
N ALA A 179 -7.92 -4.90 -18.02
CA ALA A 179 -6.71 -4.42 -18.66
C ALA A 179 -5.91 -3.49 -17.73
N SER A 180 -4.96 -4.06 -17.00
CA SER A 180 -4.04 -3.37 -16.09
C SER A 180 -2.58 -3.60 -16.49
N THR A 181 -1.76 -2.55 -16.41
CA THR A 181 -0.33 -2.58 -16.72
C THR A 181 0.50 -2.24 -15.47
N PRO A 182 1.43 -3.13 -15.06
CA PRO A 182 2.44 -2.80 -14.05
C PRO A 182 3.35 -1.66 -14.49
N CYS A 183 3.45 -0.62 -13.66
CA CYS A 183 4.17 0.60 -13.96
C CYS A 183 5.12 1.02 -12.85
N VAL A 184 6.13 1.80 -13.24
CA VAL A 184 7.14 2.40 -12.38
C VAL A 184 7.34 3.87 -12.72
N PHE A 185 7.77 4.65 -11.73
CA PHE A 185 7.97 6.09 -11.78
C PHE A 185 9.29 6.42 -11.09
N ASP A 186 10.23 7.01 -11.81
CA ASP A 186 11.52 7.45 -11.27
C ASP A 186 11.41 8.90 -10.81
N LEU A 187 11.36 9.12 -9.49
CA LEU A 187 11.12 10.45 -8.91
C LEU A 187 12.25 11.42 -9.30
N ARG A 188 13.49 10.93 -9.38
CA ARG A 188 14.70 11.68 -9.75
C ARG A 188 14.63 12.24 -11.18
N LYS A 189 13.91 11.55 -12.08
CA LYS A 189 13.70 11.98 -13.48
C LYS A 189 12.46 12.87 -13.61
N ALA A 190 11.43 12.62 -12.82
CA ALA A 190 10.19 13.38 -12.84
C ALA A 190 10.35 14.87 -12.46
N GLU A 191 11.33 15.22 -11.62
CA GLU A 191 11.68 16.63 -11.31
C GLU A 191 11.98 17.47 -12.57
N VAL A 192 12.52 16.83 -13.61
CA VAL A 192 12.84 17.47 -14.90
C VAL A 192 11.75 17.20 -15.95
N GLU A 193 11.24 15.97 -16.02
CA GLU A 193 10.28 15.55 -17.04
C GLU A 193 8.89 16.18 -16.88
N VAL A 194 8.38 16.32 -15.65
CA VAL A 194 7.02 16.85 -15.41
C VAL A 194 6.93 18.35 -15.75
N PRO A 195 7.83 19.25 -15.29
CA PRO A 195 7.79 20.66 -15.68
C PRO A 195 8.02 20.88 -17.17
N ALA A 196 8.81 20.04 -17.83
CA ALA A 196 9.03 20.11 -19.29
C ALA A 196 7.80 19.66 -20.08
N ALA A 197 7.08 18.63 -19.62
CA ALA A 197 5.90 18.09 -20.31
C ALA A 197 4.61 18.88 -20.05
N ARG A 198 4.41 19.40 -18.82
CA ARG A 198 3.20 20.11 -18.38
C ARG A 198 3.54 21.32 -17.48
N PRO A 199 4.18 22.37 -18.02
CA PRO A 199 4.51 23.59 -17.26
C PRO A 199 3.25 24.27 -16.68
N ASP A 200 2.10 24.09 -17.31
CA ASP A 200 0.80 24.59 -16.85
C ASP A 200 0.27 23.89 -15.58
N LEU A 201 0.75 22.68 -15.26
CA LEU A 201 0.37 21.94 -14.06
C LEU A 201 1.38 22.09 -12.90
N VAL A 202 2.54 22.70 -13.12
CA VAL A 202 3.58 22.88 -12.08
C VAL A 202 3.06 23.58 -10.81
N PRO A 203 2.26 24.66 -10.88
CA PRO A 203 1.72 25.30 -9.67
C PRO A 203 0.88 24.34 -8.81
N ALA A 204 0.15 23.42 -9.44
CA ALA A 204 -0.66 22.42 -8.75
C ALA A 204 0.18 21.24 -8.25
N LEU A 205 1.05 20.68 -9.11
CA LEU A 205 1.81 19.45 -8.82
C LEU A 205 2.99 19.66 -7.86
N ASP A 206 3.71 20.78 -7.97
CA ASP A 206 4.83 21.08 -7.06
C ASP A 206 4.43 21.99 -5.89
N SER A 207 3.75 23.10 -6.18
CA SER A 207 3.44 24.14 -5.18
C SER A 207 2.08 23.98 -4.48
N GLY A 208 1.27 22.98 -4.84
CA GLY A 208 -0.01 22.68 -4.19
C GLY A 208 -1.12 23.72 -4.42
N MET A 209 -1.01 24.54 -5.47
CA MET A 209 -1.96 25.61 -5.77
C MET A 209 -3.23 25.07 -6.44
N PHE A 210 -4.26 24.83 -5.63
CA PHE A 210 -5.60 24.43 -6.06
C PHE A 210 -6.62 25.57 -5.87
N ARG A 211 -7.76 25.48 -6.55
CA ARG A 211 -8.87 26.43 -6.43
C ARG A 211 -9.78 26.10 -5.24
N SER A 212 -9.99 24.81 -4.98
CA SER A 212 -11.02 24.29 -4.08
C SER A 212 -10.45 23.51 -2.90
N ILE A 213 -9.15 23.19 -2.91
CA ILE A 213 -8.48 22.31 -1.95
C ILE A 213 -7.36 23.08 -1.24
N VAL A 214 -7.41 23.10 0.09
CA VAL A 214 -6.37 23.67 0.95
C VAL A 214 -5.26 22.65 1.15
N VAL A 215 -4.00 23.12 1.14
CA VAL A 215 -2.81 22.34 1.46
C VAL A 215 -2.06 23.04 2.58
N ASP A 216 -1.89 22.38 3.72
CA ASP A 216 -0.96 22.80 4.77
C ASP A 216 0.33 21.93 4.68
N PRO A 217 1.54 22.52 4.67
CA PRO A 217 2.78 21.75 4.74
C PRO A 217 2.87 20.76 5.92
N VAL A 218 2.23 21.05 7.06
CA VAL A 218 2.16 20.13 8.20
C VAL A 218 1.28 18.91 7.89
N ASP A 219 0.26 19.08 7.05
CA ASP A 219 -0.67 18.02 6.69
C ASP A 219 -0.03 16.98 5.75
N LEU A 220 1.07 17.33 5.07
CA LEU A 220 1.87 16.47 4.19
C LEU A 220 3.25 16.09 4.78
N ALA A 221 3.49 16.37 6.07
CA ALA A 221 4.80 16.16 6.70
C ALA A 221 5.27 14.67 6.61
N PRO A 222 6.58 14.41 6.37
CA PRO A 222 7.13 13.04 6.21
C PRO A 222 6.85 12.09 7.39
N THR A 223 6.76 12.63 8.61
CA THR A 223 6.44 11.87 9.83
C THR A 223 4.96 11.54 9.97
N ARG A 224 4.08 12.19 9.20
CA ARG A 224 2.64 12.00 9.29
C ARG A 224 2.20 10.65 8.75
N GLY A 225 1.06 10.16 9.21
CA GLY A 225 0.53 8.83 8.89
C GLY A 225 1.31 7.66 9.48
N THR A 226 2.51 7.88 10.02
CA THR A 226 3.31 6.82 10.64
C THR A 226 2.56 6.20 11.81
N VAL A 227 2.46 4.86 11.79
CA VAL A 227 1.96 4.06 12.89
C VAL A 227 3.18 3.63 13.69
N ALA A 228 3.26 4.04 14.96
CA ALA A 228 4.30 3.54 15.86
C ALA A 228 4.18 2.00 15.93
N PRO A 229 5.31 1.25 15.86
CA PRO A 229 5.25 -0.20 15.77
C PRO A 229 4.48 -0.77 16.97
N ARG A 230 3.33 -1.37 16.69
CA ARG A 230 2.45 -1.94 17.72
C ARG A 230 3.26 -2.96 18.51
N ALA A 231 3.51 -2.66 19.78
CA ALA A 231 4.34 -3.51 20.63
C ALA A 231 3.81 -4.95 20.54
N ARG A 232 4.69 -5.90 20.17
CA ARG A 232 4.31 -7.31 20.12
C ARG A 232 3.73 -7.66 21.49
N PRO A 233 2.51 -8.25 21.57
CA PRO A 233 2.06 -8.80 22.84
C PRO A 233 3.14 -9.78 23.30
N GLU A 234 3.62 -9.60 24.53
CA GLU A 234 4.63 -10.51 25.08
C GLU A 234 4.11 -11.93 24.92
N ARG A 235 4.93 -12.80 24.31
CA ARG A 235 4.61 -14.23 24.28
C ARG A 235 4.66 -14.71 25.72
N SER A 236 3.49 -14.79 26.36
CA SER A 236 3.31 -15.40 27.67
C SER A 236 4.03 -16.74 27.64
N LEU A 237 5.15 -16.83 28.37
CA LEU A 237 5.89 -18.09 28.45
C LEU A 237 4.91 -19.12 28.99
N PRO A 238 4.75 -20.29 28.33
CA PRO A 238 3.85 -21.31 28.82
C PRO A 238 4.27 -21.63 30.26
N PRO A 239 3.33 -21.70 31.22
CA PRO A 239 3.67 -21.77 32.63
C PRO A 239 4.61 -22.95 32.86
N ARG A 240 5.78 -22.67 33.44
CA ARG A 240 6.79 -23.68 33.77
C ARG A 240 6.06 -24.79 34.51
N ARG A 241 6.00 -25.99 33.92
CA ARG A 241 5.50 -27.17 34.62
C ARG A 241 6.37 -27.37 35.85
N ASP A 242 5.79 -27.17 37.01
CA ASP A 242 6.47 -27.48 38.26
C ASP A 242 6.62 -29.01 38.35
N THR A 243 7.87 -29.46 38.38
CA THR A 243 8.24 -30.87 38.47
C THR A 243 8.56 -31.30 39.90
N THR A 244 8.38 -30.44 40.91
CA THR A 244 8.66 -30.69 42.34
C THR A 244 7.63 -31.64 43.02
N GLY A 245 7.40 -32.81 42.40
CA GLY A 245 6.54 -33.84 42.97
C GLY A 245 6.55 -35.17 42.21
N TRP A 246 7.03 -35.23 40.97
CA TRP A 246 6.99 -36.48 40.19
C TRP A 246 8.10 -37.45 40.62
N ARG A 247 7.70 -38.52 41.33
CA ARG A 247 8.55 -39.70 41.56
C ARG A 247 8.13 -40.83 40.62
N PRO A 248 9.05 -41.51 39.91
CA PRO A 248 8.71 -42.69 39.13
C PRO A 248 8.27 -43.85 40.04
N PRO A 249 7.32 -44.70 39.61
CA PRO A 249 6.91 -45.86 40.39
C PRO A 249 8.01 -46.92 40.40
N THR A 250 8.37 -47.42 41.59
CA THR A 250 9.32 -48.52 41.74
C THR A 250 8.64 -49.85 41.44
N SER A 251 9.27 -50.66 40.59
CA SER A 251 8.79 -52.01 40.25
C SER A 251 8.91 -52.95 41.45
N ARG A 252 7.78 -53.54 41.89
CA ARG A 252 7.81 -54.62 42.89
C ARG A 252 8.23 -55.93 42.21
N ARG A 253 9.33 -56.48 42.72
CA ARG A 253 9.82 -57.83 42.46
C ARG A 253 8.91 -58.85 43.16
N THR A 254 8.54 -59.92 42.47
CA THR A 254 7.90 -61.10 43.07
C THR A 254 8.66 -62.33 42.57
N GLU A 255 9.10 -63.18 43.49
CA GLU A 255 9.90 -64.39 43.22
C GLU A 255 9.36 -65.58 44.03
N ALA A 256 9.83 -66.78 43.67
CA ALA A 256 9.60 -68.07 44.32
C ALA A 256 8.19 -68.70 44.16
N SER A 257 8.02 -70.03 44.11
CA SER A 257 8.93 -71.17 43.83
C SER A 257 8.12 -72.48 43.75
N ALA A 258 8.65 -73.54 43.10
CA ALA A 258 8.69 -74.95 43.61
C ALA A 258 8.76 -76.06 42.52
N ASN A 259 10.00 -76.43 42.14
CA ASN A 259 10.60 -77.79 42.02
C ASN A 259 9.99 -79.00 41.23
N PRO A 260 10.84 -80.00 40.86
CA PRO A 260 10.50 -81.17 40.02
C PRO A 260 10.91 -82.51 40.73
N PRO A 261 11.31 -83.64 40.06
CA PRO A 261 11.07 -84.16 38.71
C PRO A 261 10.15 -85.43 38.78
N PRO A 262 10.55 -86.74 38.76
CA PRO A 262 11.79 -87.46 38.41
C PRO A 262 11.68 -88.54 37.28
N ARG A 263 12.77 -88.68 36.49
CA ARG A 263 13.12 -89.77 35.55
C ARG A 263 12.15 -90.09 34.40
#